data_AF-B6QRB2-F1
#
_entry.id   AF-B6QRB2-F1
#
_cell.length_a   1.000
_cell.length_b   1.000
_cell.length_c   1.000
_cell.angle_alpha   90.00
_cell.angle_beta   90.00
_cell.angle_gamma   90.00
#
_symmetry.space_group_name_H-M   'P 1'
#
loop_
_entity.id
_entity.type
_entity.pdbx_description
1 polymer ?
#
loop_
_entity_poly.entity_id
_entity_poly.type
_entity_poly.pdbx_seq_one_letter_code
_entity_poly.pdbx_strand_id
1 'polypeptide(L)'
;MQLVYLQSRLTRRNVQFVLTIKRYFASKNGNTTQPGVWDETELSKARDWLSKFTINSIPRNICAISFSRSSGPGGQNVNKVNSKATLKVPLSALLPLVPSILHQNLRSSRYIADRTDALVIQSDEARKQSANVESCYEKLYRVVEESARNVIPGEPSVEQRDRVRDLKKAETEARIKTKKMHSAKKSNRRNSKYDD
;
A
#
# COMPACT_ATOMS: atom_id res chain seq x y z
N MET A 1 19.76 -53.68 33.93
CA MET A 1 18.66 -54.12 33.05
C MET A 1 18.30 -52.98 32.11
N GLN A 2 18.26 -53.28 30.82
CA GLN A 2 17.91 -52.38 29.72
C GLN A 2 16.49 -51.81 29.90
N LEU A 3 16.26 -50.57 29.44
CA LEU A 3 15.37 -50.33 28.30
C LEU A 3 15.52 -48.90 27.79
N VAL A 4 15.65 -48.84 26.47
CA VAL A 4 15.89 -47.72 25.57
C VAL A 4 14.54 -47.27 25.04
N TYR A 5 14.22 -45.98 24.89
CA TYR A 5 13.29 -45.53 23.82
C TYR A 5 13.49 -44.05 23.41
N LEU A 6 13.82 -43.93 22.12
CA LEU A 6 13.66 -42.90 21.08
C LEU A 6 13.44 -41.39 21.40
N GLN A 7 14.42 -40.63 20.91
CA GLN A 7 14.36 -39.50 19.96
C GLN A 7 13.09 -38.62 19.85
N SER A 8 13.31 -37.30 20.01
CA SER A 8 12.95 -36.33 18.97
C SER A 8 13.95 -35.16 18.95
N ARG A 9 14.78 -35.10 17.90
CA ARG A 9 15.65 -33.96 17.59
C ARG A 9 14.83 -32.90 16.86
N LEU A 10 14.44 -31.82 17.55
CA LEU A 10 13.94 -30.62 16.88
C LEU A 10 15.14 -29.86 16.29
N THR A 11 15.41 -30.12 15.02
CA THR A 11 16.32 -29.31 14.20
C THR A 11 15.65 -27.97 13.91
N ARG A 12 16.12 -26.90 14.56
CA ARG A 12 15.81 -25.52 14.14
C ARG A 12 16.47 -25.27 12.78
N ARG A 13 15.73 -25.49 11.69
CA ARG A 13 16.14 -25.04 10.36
C ARG A 13 16.08 -23.51 10.34
N ASN A 14 17.26 -22.91 10.46
CA ASN A 14 17.49 -21.49 10.29
C ASN A 14 17.44 -21.18 8.79
N VAL A 15 16.25 -20.84 8.27
CA VAL A 15 16.08 -20.53 6.85
C VAL A 15 16.54 -19.10 6.61
N GLN A 16 17.83 -18.95 6.28
CA GLN A 16 18.36 -17.70 5.74
C GLN A 16 17.72 -17.47 4.36
N PHE A 17 16.72 -16.58 4.29
CA PHE A 17 16.15 -16.11 3.03
C PHE A 17 17.20 -15.25 2.31
N VAL A 18 18.01 -15.89 1.46
CA VAL A 18 18.89 -15.18 0.54
C VAL A 18 18.03 -14.64 -0.60
N LEU A 19 17.64 -13.36 -0.50
CA LEU A 19 17.02 -12.62 -1.60
C LEU A 19 18.02 -12.48 -2.74
N THR A 20 18.00 -13.44 -3.66
CA THR A 20 18.78 -13.38 -4.90
C THR A 20 18.10 -12.37 -5.83
N ILE A 21 18.60 -11.12 -5.85
CA ILE A 21 18.15 -10.11 -6.82
C ILE A 21 18.66 -10.52 -8.21
N LYS A 22 17.80 -11.17 -9.00
CA LYS A 22 18.03 -11.33 -10.45
C LYS A 22 18.03 -9.93 -11.09
N ARG A 23 19.21 -9.44 -11.48
CA ARG A 23 19.35 -8.21 -12.26
C ARG A 23 18.92 -8.50 -13.70
N TYR A 24 17.70 -8.08 -14.07
CA TYR A 24 17.31 -8.00 -15.47
C TYR A 24 18.06 -6.84 -16.13
N PHE A 25 18.78 -7.12 -17.21
CA PHE A 25 19.36 -6.08 -18.06
C PHE A 25 18.23 -5.36 -18.79
N ALA A 26 18.01 -4.08 -18.48
CA ALA A 26 16.99 -3.27 -19.14
C ALA A 26 17.43 -2.89 -20.56
N SER A 27 16.68 -3.35 -21.56
CA SER A 27 16.68 -2.78 -22.90
C SER A 27 15.95 -1.43 -22.83
N LYS A 28 16.64 -0.34 -23.18
CA LYS A 28 15.98 0.95 -23.41
C LYS A 28 15.20 0.85 -24.71
N ASN A 29 13.95 0.42 -24.66
CA ASN A 29 12.93 0.70 -25.66
C ASN A 29 11.55 0.38 -25.07
N GLY A 30 10.65 1.37 -25.08
CA GLY A 30 9.26 1.25 -24.62
C GLY A 30 9.01 1.90 -23.27
N ASN A 31 8.07 2.84 -23.25
CA ASN A 31 7.51 3.50 -22.07
C ASN A 31 6.70 2.47 -21.24
N THR A 32 7.41 1.48 -20.70
CA THR A 32 6.83 0.39 -19.92
C THR A 32 6.70 0.92 -18.50
N THR A 33 5.51 1.41 -18.14
CA THR A 33 5.19 1.72 -16.76
C THR A 33 5.47 0.48 -15.93
N GLN A 34 6.54 0.51 -15.12
CA GLN A 34 6.86 -0.58 -14.22
C GLN A 34 5.64 -0.79 -13.31
N PRO A 35 5.08 -2.01 -13.21
CA PRO A 35 3.94 -2.26 -12.33
C PRO A 35 4.34 -1.88 -10.89
N GLY A 36 3.66 -0.87 -10.34
CA GLY A 36 3.92 -0.34 -9.00
C GLY A 36 4.70 0.98 -8.93
N VAL A 37 5.12 1.58 -10.04
CA VAL A 37 5.71 2.93 -10.08
C VAL A 37 4.70 3.90 -10.67
N TRP A 38 4.15 4.76 -9.83
CA TRP A 38 3.25 5.84 -10.25
C TRP A 38 4.06 6.97 -10.89
N ASP A 39 3.57 7.53 -11.99
CA ASP A 39 4.17 8.72 -12.61
C ASP A 39 4.01 9.94 -11.68
N GLU A 40 4.96 10.87 -11.72
CA GLU A 40 4.93 12.07 -10.87
C GLU A 40 3.70 12.94 -11.17
N THR A 41 3.23 12.93 -12.43
CA THR A 41 2.01 13.64 -12.82
C THR A 41 0.76 13.09 -12.12
N GLU A 42 0.65 11.76 -12.02
CA GLU A 42 -0.45 11.08 -11.34
C GLU A 42 -0.37 11.26 -9.81
N LEU A 43 0.84 11.25 -9.25
CA LEU A 43 1.07 11.54 -7.84
C LEU A 43 0.70 12.98 -7.47
N SER A 44 1.05 13.95 -8.32
CA SER A 44 0.67 15.36 -8.11
C SER A 44 -0.84 15.54 -8.13
N LYS A 45 -1.56 14.92 -9.10
CA LYS A 45 -3.03 14.92 -9.12
C LYS A 45 -3.63 14.27 -7.87
N ALA A 46 -3.05 13.16 -7.41
CA ALA A 46 -3.52 12.49 -6.20
C ALA A 46 -3.33 13.35 -4.93
N ARG A 47 -2.23 14.10 -4.84
CA ARG A 47 -1.98 15.07 -3.75
C ARG A 47 -2.99 16.22 -3.78
N ASP A 48 -3.24 16.79 -4.96
CA ASP A 48 -4.25 17.85 -5.13
C ASP A 48 -5.66 17.34 -4.81
N TRP A 49 -5.98 16.11 -5.20
CA TRP A 49 -7.24 15.48 -4.82
C TRP A 49 -7.35 15.32 -3.29
N LEU A 50 -6.30 14.84 -2.63
CA LEU A 50 -6.29 14.63 -1.17
C LEU A 50 -6.45 15.95 -0.40
N SER A 51 -5.88 17.05 -0.89
CA SER A 51 -6.03 18.36 -0.24
C SER A 51 -7.46 18.90 -0.30
N LYS A 52 -8.21 18.52 -1.34
CA LYS A 52 -9.62 18.90 -1.56
C LYS A 52 -10.62 17.89 -0.98
N PHE A 53 -10.15 16.71 -0.58
CA PHE A 53 -10.98 15.63 -0.10
C PHE A 53 -11.60 16.00 1.27
N THR A 54 -12.93 16.00 1.34
CA THR A 54 -13.70 16.31 2.55
C THR A 54 -14.77 15.26 2.78
N ILE A 55 -15.42 15.27 3.96
CA ILE A 55 -16.49 14.31 4.28
C ILE A 55 -17.66 14.31 3.26
N ASN A 56 -17.93 15.46 2.63
CA ASN A 56 -19.01 15.63 1.65
C ASN A 56 -18.60 15.27 0.21
N SER A 57 -17.32 14.95 -0.03
CA SER A 57 -16.84 14.59 -1.37
C SER A 57 -17.39 13.25 -1.87
N ILE A 58 -17.81 12.37 -0.96
CA ILE A 58 -18.47 11.10 -1.29
C ILE A 58 -19.98 11.34 -1.28
N PRO A 59 -20.66 11.25 -2.44
CA PRO A 59 -22.09 11.47 -2.54
C PRO A 59 -22.89 10.45 -1.72
N ARG A 60 -23.91 10.89 -0.97
CA ARG A 60 -24.72 9.98 -0.15
C ARG A 60 -25.57 9.01 -0.99
N ASN A 61 -25.86 9.31 -2.25
CA ASN A 61 -26.69 8.49 -3.14
C ASN A 61 -26.01 7.20 -3.61
N ILE A 62 -24.68 7.11 -3.57
CA ILE A 62 -23.96 5.87 -3.89
C ILE A 62 -23.90 4.92 -2.69
N CYS A 63 -24.31 5.38 -1.51
CA CYS A 63 -24.26 4.63 -0.27
C CYS A 63 -25.65 4.06 0.07
N ALA A 64 -25.70 2.78 0.44
CA ALA A 64 -26.90 2.15 0.96
C ALA A 64 -26.81 2.06 2.50
N ILE A 65 -27.87 2.50 3.19
CA ILE A 65 -27.94 2.45 4.65
C ILE A 65 -28.94 1.36 5.06
N SER A 66 -28.56 0.55 6.02
CA SER A 66 -29.45 -0.42 6.67
C SER A 66 -29.34 -0.31 8.19
N PHE A 67 -30.42 -0.66 8.88
CA PHE A 67 -30.52 -0.57 10.33
C PHE A 67 -30.70 -1.96 10.95
N SER A 68 -30.05 -2.19 12.08
CA SER A 68 -30.17 -3.42 12.85
C SER A 68 -30.09 -3.13 14.35
N ARG A 69 -30.31 -4.15 15.18
CA ARG A 69 -30.15 -4.03 16.64
C ARG A 69 -28.67 -3.85 17.01
N SER A 70 -28.41 -3.04 18.02
CA SER A 70 -27.06 -2.87 18.58
C SER A 70 -26.59 -4.15 19.28
N SER A 71 -25.28 -4.35 19.38
CA SER A 71 -24.71 -5.57 19.97
C SER A 71 -24.41 -5.46 21.47
N GLY A 72 -24.72 -4.32 22.10
CA GLY A 72 -24.37 -4.03 23.48
C GLY A 72 -25.15 -4.86 24.53
N PRO A 73 -24.73 -4.81 25.81
CA PRO A 73 -25.39 -5.52 26.91
C PRO A 73 -26.86 -5.13 27.01
N GLY A 74 -27.72 -6.14 27.16
CA GLY A 74 -29.17 -6.06 27.00
C GLY A 74 -29.84 -4.94 27.82
N GLY A 75 -30.86 -4.34 27.20
CA GLY A 75 -31.69 -3.30 27.78
C GLY A 75 -32.88 -3.00 26.87
N GLN A 76 -33.83 -2.18 27.35
CA GLN A 76 -35.07 -1.89 26.63
C GLN A 76 -34.81 -1.34 25.21
N ASN A 77 -33.80 -0.48 25.06
CA ASN A 77 -33.42 0.09 23.76
C ASN A 77 -32.73 -0.92 22.83
N VAL A 78 -31.80 -1.73 23.34
CA VAL A 78 -31.05 -2.74 22.55
C VAL A 78 -31.99 -3.78 21.95
N ASN A 79 -32.97 -4.23 22.73
CA ASN A 79 -33.89 -5.30 22.31
C ASN A 79 -35.01 -4.78 21.38
N LYS A 80 -35.40 -3.51 21.49
CA LYS A 80 -36.56 -2.96 20.76
C LYS A 80 -36.21 -2.09 19.57
N VAL A 81 -35.07 -1.40 19.58
CA VAL A 81 -34.75 -0.36 18.59
C VAL A 81 -33.61 -0.80 17.69
N ASN A 82 -33.81 -0.70 16.38
CA ASN A 82 -32.78 -0.94 15.39
C ASN A 82 -31.85 0.28 15.28
N SER A 83 -31.08 0.58 16.32
CA SER A 83 -30.26 1.80 16.37
C SER A 83 -28.94 1.69 15.61
N LYS A 84 -28.39 0.47 15.39
CA LYS A 84 -27.14 0.26 14.66
C LYS A 84 -27.32 0.64 13.20
N ALA A 85 -26.45 1.50 12.68
CA ALA A 85 -26.39 1.83 11.27
C ALA A 85 -25.30 1.00 10.58
N THR A 86 -25.59 0.49 9.40
CA THR A 86 -24.64 -0.17 8.50
C THR A 86 -24.68 0.56 7.16
N LEU A 87 -23.55 1.15 6.79
CA LEU A 87 -23.31 1.83 5.53
C LEU A 87 -22.61 0.86 4.58
N LYS A 88 -23.22 0.61 3.42
CA LYS A 88 -22.64 -0.21 2.34
C LYS A 88 -22.34 0.69 1.16
N VAL A 89 -21.08 0.68 0.71
CA VAL A 89 -20.59 1.49 -0.42
C VAL A 89 -20.01 0.55 -1.48
N PRO A 90 -20.68 0.35 -2.61
CA PRO A 90 -20.14 -0.44 -3.71
C PRO A 90 -18.83 0.15 -4.24
N LEU A 91 -17.79 -0.68 -4.40
CA LEU A 91 -16.52 -0.21 -4.95
C LEU A 91 -16.69 0.28 -6.39
N SER A 92 -17.56 -0.33 -7.18
CA SER A 92 -17.87 0.12 -8.54
C SER A 92 -18.31 1.58 -8.63
N ALA A 93 -19.01 2.08 -7.61
CA ALA A 93 -19.46 3.47 -7.53
C ALA A 93 -18.43 4.40 -6.86
N LEU A 94 -17.62 3.87 -5.93
CA LEU A 94 -16.61 4.65 -5.20
C LEU A 94 -15.33 4.87 -6.01
N LEU A 95 -14.84 3.85 -6.72
CA LEU A 95 -13.56 3.87 -7.43
C LEU A 95 -13.44 4.98 -8.49
N PRO A 96 -14.49 5.34 -9.25
CA PRO A 96 -14.43 6.48 -10.17
C PRO A 96 -14.24 7.85 -9.50
N LEU A 97 -14.55 7.97 -8.21
CA LEU A 97 -14.46 9.22 -7.44
C LEU A 97 -13.09 9.42 -6.77
N VAL A 98 -12.27 8.38 -6.75
CA VAL A 98 -10.97 8.36 -6.07
C VAL A 98 -9.83 8.09 -7.05
N PRO A 99 -8.62 8.62 -6.81
CA PRO A 99 -7.45 8.33 -7.65
C PRO A 99 -7.19 6.83 -7.79
N SER A 100 -6.75 6.42 -8.99
CA SER A 100 -6.43 5.02 -9.34
C SER A 100 -5.40 4.38 -8.39
N ILE A 101 -4.48 5.18 -7.87
CA ILE A 101 -3.51 4.79 -6.86
C ILE A 101 -4.12 4.21 -5.57
N LEU A 102 -5.34 4.62 -5.23
CA LEU A 102 -6.03 4.14 -4.02
C LEU A 102 -6.77 2.82 -4.23
N HIS A 103 -7.03 2.43 -5.48
CA HIS A 103 -7.93 1.32 -5.81
C HIS A 103 -7.51 0.00 -5.17
N GLN A 104 -6.21 -0.30 -5.16
CA GLN A 104 -5.68 -1.52 -4.57
C GLN A 104 -5.73 -1.50 -3.04
N ASN A 105 -5.46 -0.34 -2.43
CA ASN A 105 -5.50 -0.18 -0.98
C ASN A 105 -6.93 -0.29 -0.45
N LEU A 106 -7.89 0.35 -1.12
CA LEU A 106 -9.31 0.26 -0.77
C LEU A 106 -9.85 -1.17 -0.87
N ARG A 107 -9.41 -1.94 -1.88
CA ARG A 107 -9.73 -3.38 -1.98
C ARG A 107 -9.10 -4.23 -0.88
N SER A 108 -7.94 -3.80 -0.37
CA SER A 108 -7.23 -4.50 0.71
C SER A 108 -7.65 -4.00 2.10
N SER A 109 -8.64 -3.11 2.18
CA SER A 109 -9.10 -2.51 3.42
C SER A 109 -9.82 -3.52 4.31
N ARG A 110 -9.67 -3.40 5.63
CA ARG A 110 -10.37 -4.28 6.60
C ARG A 110 -11.90 -4.21 6.52
N TYR A 111 -12.44 -3.17 5.89
CA TYR A 111 -13.87 -2.95 5.75
C TYR A 111 -14.45 -3.55 4.47
N ILE A 112 -13.64 -4.23 3.66
CA ILE A 112 -14.10 -4.85 2.42
C ILE A 112 -14.99 -6.06 2.72
N ALA A 113 -16.10 -6.15 2.00
CA ALA A 113 -16.91 -7.36 1.93
C ALA A 113 -16.69 -8.00 0.55
N ASP A 114 -15.70 -8.89 0.47
CA ASP A 114 -15.20 -9.49 -0.78
C ASP A 114 -16.30 -10.05 -1.68
N ARG A 115 -17.29 -10.74 -1.08
CA ARG A 115 -18.40 -11.35 -1.83
C ARG A 115 -19.27 -10.35 -2.58
N THR A 116 -19.35 -9.11 -2.09
CA THR A 116 -20.22 -8.08 -2.65
C THR A 116 -19.46 -6.91 -3.26
N ASP A 117 -18.13 -6.98 -3.28
CA ASP A 117 -17.22 -5.91 -3.75
C ASP A 117 -17.62 -4.52 -3.22
N ALA A 118 -17.83 -4.43 -1.90
CA ALA A 118 -18.34 -3.23 -1.25
C ALA A 118 -17.66 -2.98 0.10
N LEU A 119 -17.42 -1.72 0.44
CA LEU A 119 -17.04 -1.33 1.79
C LEU A 119 -18.26 -1.36 2.70
N VAL A 120 -18.14 -2.03 3.84
CA VAL A 120 -19.20 -2.14 4.84
C VAL A 120 -18.70 -1.55 6.15
N ILE A 121 -19.33 -0.45 6.57
CA ILE A 121 -18.96 0.32 7.76
C ILE A 121 -20.15 0.35 8.70
N GLN A 122 -19.91 0.12 9.99
CA GLN A 122 -20.96 0.02 10.99
C GLN A 122 -20.70 0.97 12.16
N SER A 123 -21.77 1.47 12.74
CA SER A 123 -21.72 2.25 13.98
C SER A 123 -22.97 2.01 14.83
N ASP A 124 -22.76 1.74 16.12
CA ASP A 124 -23.80 1.61 17.15
C ASP A 124 -23.44 2.34 18.46
N GLU A 125 -22.58 3.36 18.36
CA GLU A 125 -22.08 4.15 19.49
C GLU A 125 -23.19 5.02 20.14
N ALA A 126 -24.12 5.53 19.35
CA ALA A 126 -25.19 6.39 19.81
C ALA A 126 -26.53 5.66 19.92
N ARG A 127 -27.43 6.19 20.78
CA ARG A 127 -28.83 5.71 20.86
C ARG A 127 -29.67 6.11 19.65
N LYS A 128 -29.32 7.22 18.98
CA LYS A 128 -30.06 7.75 17.82
C LYS A 128 -29.50 7.18 16.51
N GLN A 129 -30.38 6.67 15.66
CA GLN A 129 -30.01 6.16 14.33
C GLN A 129 -29.28 7.20 13.47
N SER A 130 -29.77 8.44 13.44
CA SER A 130 -29.18 9.53 12.65
C SER A 130 -27.74 9.84 13.05
N ALA A 131 -27.43 9.82 14.36
CA ALA A 131 -26.08 9.99 14.85
C ALA A 131 -25.16 8.84 14.39
N ASN A 132 -25.64 7.60 14.45
CA ASN A 132 -24.88 6.45 13.97
C ASN A 132 -24.65 6.47 12.45
N VAL A 133 -25.60 6.99 11.68
CA VAL A 133 -25.43 7.21 10.24
C VAL A 133 -24.29 8.19 9.99
N GLU A 134 -24.26 9.33 10.69
CA GLU A 134 -23.20 10.31 10.51
C GLU A 134 -21.83 9.77 10.94
N SER A 135 -21.76 9.01 12.04
CA SER A 135 -20.53 8.30 12.42
C SER A 135 -20.06 7.32 11.35
N CYS A 136 -20.96 6.68 10.59
CA CYS A 136 -20.55 5.82 9.47
C CYS A 136 -19.92 6.61 8.33
N TYR A 137 -20.45 7.79 8.01
CA TYR A 137 -19.86 8.68 6.98
C TYR A 137 -18.51 9.24 7.42
N GLU A 138 -18.36 9.61 8.69
CA GLU A 138 -17.08 10.05 9.23
C GLU A 138 -16.04 8.91 9.19
N LYS A 139 -16.43 7.69 9.56
CA LYS A 139 -15.58 6.49 9.44
C LYS A 139 -15.20 6.22 7.98
N LEU A 140 -16.14 6.35 7.04
CA LEU A 140 -15.86 6.20 5.61
C LEU A 140 -14.81 7.20 5.13
N TYR A 141 -14.99 8.47 5.47
CA TYR A 141 -14.03 9.53 5.15
C TYR A 141 -12.63 9.18 5.69
N ARG A 142 -12.54 8.80 6.97
CA ARG A 142 -11.25 8.43 7.60
C ARG A 142 -10.58 7.25 6.92
N VAL A 143 -11.33 6.22 6.54
CA VAL A 143 -10.80 5.06 5.83
C VAL A 143 -10.18 5.47 4.50
N VAL A 144 -10.88 6.29 3.72
CA VAL A 144 -10.38 6.75 2.42
C VAL A 144 -9.18 7.68 2.59
N GLU A 145 -9.22 8.59 3.56
CA GLU A 145 -8.13 9.51 3.87
C GLU A 145 -6.87 8.77 4.35
N GLU A 146 -7.02 7.78 5.24
CA GLU A 146 -5.92 6.96 5.74
C GLU A 146 -5.30 6.12 4.61
N SER A 147 -6.14 5.48 3.78
CA SER A 147 -5.68 4.81 2.57
C SER A 147 -4.91 5.76 1.64
N ALA A 148 -5.35 7.01 1.51
CA ALA A 148 -4.67 8.00 0.69
C ALA A 148 -3.31 8.41 1.25
N ARG A 149 -3.23 8.74 2.53
CA ARG A 149 -1.97 9.12 3.20
C ARG A 149 -0.94 7.99 3.20
N ASN A 150 -1.40 6.74 3.27
CA ASN A 150 -0.51 5.57 3.26
C ASN A 150 0.10 5.28 1.89
N VAL A 151 -0.62 5.57 0.79
CA VAL A 151 -0.16 5.24 -0.56
C VAL A 151 0.47 6.43 -1.27
N ILE A 152 -0.03 7.65 -1.03
CA ILE A 152 0.48 8.85 -1.68
C ILE A 152 1.70 9.33 -0.88
N PRO A 153 2.93 9.16 -1.39
CA PRO A 153 4.09 9.72 -0.72
C PRO A 153 3.98 11.24 -0.66
N GLY A 154 4.32 11.82 0.50
CA GLY A 154 4.49 13.26 0.62
C GLY A 154 5.46 13.80 -0.41
N GLU A 155 5.37 15.10 -0.72
CA GLU A 155 6.34 15.70 -1.62
C GLU A 155 7.75 15.55 -1.02
N PRO A 156 8.71 14.99 -1.78
CA PRO A 156 10.07 14.87 -1.28
C PRO A 156 10.63 16.27 -1.05
N SER A 157 11.13 16.51 0.16
CA SER A 157 11.81 17.76 0.52
C SER A 157 12.97 18.04 -0.43
N VAL A 158 13.30 19.32 -0.61
CA VAL A 158 14.45 19.76 -1.42
C VAL A 158 15.72 19.00 -1.01
N GLU A 159 15.95 18.85 0.29
CA GLU A 159 17.08 18.09 0.84
C GLU A 159 17.08 16.61 0.44
N GLN A 160 15.90 15.98 0.40
CA GLN A 160 15.76 14.58 -0.01
C GLN A 160 16.04 14.43 -1.51
N ARG A 161 15.59 15.39 -2.34
CA ARG A 161 15.86 15.41 -3.77
C ARG A 161 17.36 15.56 -4.05
N ASP A 162 18.02 16.47 -3.34
CA ASP A 162 19.46 16.71 -3.48
C ASP A 162 20.27 15.50 -3.01
N ARG A 163 19.92 14.90 -1.85
CA ARG A 163 20.55 13.66 -1.37
C ARG A 163 20.44 12.53 -2.40
N VAL A 164 19.27 12.34 -3.01
CA VAL A 164 19.08 11.32 -4.05
C VAL A 164 19.91 11.63 -5.29
N ARG A 165 20.04 12.91 -5.68
CA ARG A 165 20.90 13.34 -6.80
C ARG A 165 22.37 13.00 -6.52
N ASP A 166 22.84 13.32 -5.33
CA ASP A 166 24.23 13.08 -4.93
C ASP A 166 24.56 11.59 -4.86
N LEU A 167 23.65 10.77 -4.33
CA LEU A 167 23.78 9.31 -4.33
C LEU A 167 23.88 8.72 -5.74
N LYS A 168 23.03 9.19 -6.68
CA LYS A 168 23.09 8.76 -8.09
C LYS A 168 24.40 9.15 -8.76
N LYS A 169 24.91 10.34 -8.46
CA LYS A 169 26.20 10.82 -8.97
C LYS A 169 27.33 9.95 -8.44
N ALA A 170 27.38 9.70 -7.13
CA ALA A 170 28.37 8.86 -6.49
C ALA A 170 28.35 7.41 -7.03
N GLU A 171 27.16 6.82 -7.21
CA GLU A 171 27.00 5.49 -7.80
C GLU A 171 27.56 5.44 -9.24
N THR A 172 27.24 6.46 -10.04
CA THR A 172 27.71 6.57 -11.43
C THR A 172 29.23 6.69 -11.49
N GLU A 173 29.82 7.51 -10.63
CA GLU A 173 31.26 7.69 -10.51
C GLU A 173 31.97 6.39 -10.07
N ALA A 174 31.44 5.72 -9.04
CA ALA A 174 31.96 4.44 -8.56
C ALA A 174 31.90 3.37 -9.66
N ARG A 175 30.81 3.32 -10.43
CA ARG A 175 30.67 2.43 -11.59
C ARG A 175 31.71 2.72 -12.66
N ILE A 176 31.91 3.99 -13.02
CA ILE A 176 32.92 4.40 -14.02
C ILE A 176 34.32 4.04 -13.54
N LYS A 177 34.67 4.34 -12.29
CA LYS A 177 35.97 4.00 -11.69
C LYS A 177 36.22 2.50 -11.75
N THR A 178 35.24 1.69 -11.36
CA THR A 178 35.31 0.23 -11.42
C THR A 178 35.53 -0.27 -12.84
N LYS A 179 34.80 0.28 -13.82
CA LYS A 179 34.96 -0.05 -15.24
C LYS A 179 36.37 0.31 -15.75
N LYS A 180 36.89 1.49 -15.39
CA LYS A 180 38.26 1.93 -15.74
C LYS A 180 39.31 1.01 -15.14
N MET A 181 39.24 0.69 -13.84
CA MET A 181 40.16 -0.24 -13.18
C MET A 181 40.14 -1.62 -13.85
N HIS A 182 38.95 -2.15 -14.17
CA HIS A 182 38.83 -3.42 -14.87
C HIS A 182 39.43 -3.39 -16.28
N SER A 183 39.23 -2.29 -17.02
CA SER A 183 39.82 -2.09 -18.34
C SER A 183 41.34 -2.05 -18.28
N ALA A 184 41.90 -1.27 -17.35
CA ALA A 184 43.35 -1.16 -17.14
C ALA A 184 43.96 -2.52 -16.79
N LYS A 185 43.34 -3.28 -15.88
CA LYS A 185 43.76 -4.64 -15.53
C LYS A 185 43.76 -5.59 -16.73
N LYS A 186 42.76 -5.49 -17.62
CA LYS A 186 42.71 -6.30 -18.86
C LYS A 186 43.77 -5.87 -19.88
N SER A 187 44.03 -4.58 -20.02
CA SER A 187 45.07 -4.05 -20.91
C SER A 187 46.46 -4.51 -20.47
N ASN A 188 46.76 -4.41 -19.17
CA ASN A 188 48.07 -4.80 -18.63
C ASN A 188 48.37 -6.30 -18.84
N ARG A 189 47.34 -7.15 -18.87
CA ARG A 189 47.47 -8.59 -19.18
C ARG A 189 47.81 -8.89 -20.63
N ARG A 190 47.58 -7.96 -21.56
CA ARG A 190 47.84 -8.17 -23.00
C ARG A 190 49.28 -7.84 -23.40
N ASN A 191 50.03 -7.11 -22.57
CA ASN A 191 51.36 -6.59 -22.92
C ASN A 191 52.52 -7.57 -22.63
N SER A 192 52.28 -8.88 -22.70
CA SER A 192 53.29 -9.93 -22.49
C SER A 192 53.38 -10.84 -23.72
N LYS A 193 53.41 -10.25 -24.91
CA LYS A 193 53.82 -10.93 -26.13
C LYS A 193 54.83 -10.04 -26.81
N TYR A 194 56.10 -10.19 -26.41
CA TYR A 194 57.22 -9.84 -27.26
C TYR A 194 57.14 -10.80 -28.44
N ASP A 195 56.83 -10.27 -29.63
CA ASP A 195 57.19 -10.94 -30.87
C ASP A 195 58.66 -10.56 -31.14
N ASP A 196 59.46 -11.62 -31.29
CA ASP A 196 60.90 -11.70 -31.60
C ASP A 196 61.19 -11.22 -33.04
#